data_AF-A0Y6V2-F1
#
_entry.id   AF-A0Y6V2-F1
#
_cell.length_a   1.000
_cell.length_b   1.000
_cell.length_c   1.000
_cell.angle_alpha   90.00
_cell.angle_beta   90.00
_cell.angle_gamma   90.00
#
_symmetry.space_group_name_H-M   'P 1'
#
loop_
_entity.id
_entity.type
_entity.pdbx_description
1 polymer ?
#
loop_
_entity_poly.entity_id
_entity_poly.type
_entity_poly.pdbx_seq_one_letter_code
_entity_poly.pdbx_strand_id
1 'polypeptide(L)'
;MINILKRLFGKNKKQPEPTAIKSINTEKERLADELYSPVKSADFSELGRKDYLGMAADKKHKAKAAIRSKEFDVAWRYLHDQKSNYLQHASIMRFTESQILALDGTVHEDLANILRLEKKHTDALVHIVYWAMSGNRSKKVHTKKLTAYFNRCKFKQTSLSSLLEFYELSINDSVTFEQAKSYVLELY
;
A
#
# COMPACT_ATOMS: atom_id res chain seq x y z
N MET A 1 24.30 2.88 -8.38
CA MET A 1 22.85 3.14 -8.50
C MET A 1 22.16 2.33 -9.61
N ILE A 2 22.76 2.14 -10.80
CA ILE A 2 22.16 1.36 -11.91
C ILE A 2 21.90 -0.14 -11.57
N ASN A 3 22.65 -0.74 -10.65
CA ASN A 3 22.50 -2.17 -10.30
C ASN A 3 21.28 -2.50 -9.43
N ILE A 4 20.74 -1.56 -8.65
CA ILE A 4 19.58 -1.82 -7.78
C ILE A 4 18.30 -1.86 -8.61
N LEU A 5 18.13 -0.89 -9.52
CA LEU A 5 17.01 -0.84 -10.47
C LEU A 5 17.00 -2.06 -11.40
N LYS A 6 18.16 -2.51 -11.88
CA LYS A 6 18.25 -3.75 -12.67
C LYS A 6 17.90 -5.01 -11.88
N ARG A 7 18.01 -5.01 -10.55
CA ARG A 7 17.70 -6.16 -9.69
C ARG A 7 16.21 -6.24 -9.36
N LEU A 8 15.56 -5.09 -9.15
CA LEU A 8 14.12 -5.00 -8.89
C LEU A 8 13.28 -5.17 -10.17
N PHE A 9 13.81 -4.82 -11.34
CA PHE A 9 13.10 -4.88 -12.63
C PHE A 9 13.73 -5.85 -13.66
N GLY A 10 14.78 -6.58 -13.29
CA GLY A 10 15.46 -7.52 -14.17
C GLY A 10 14.78 -8.88 -14.23
N LYS A 11 14.14 -9.19 -15.36
CA LYS A 11 13.71 -10.55 -15.69
C LYS A 11 14.95 -11.46 -15.83
N ASN A 12 15.15 -12.40 -14.92
CA ASN A 12 15.75 -13.69 -15.28
C ASN A 12 15.34 -14.82 -14.33
N LYS A 13 14.71 -15.83 -14.94
CA LYS A 13 14.26 -17.10 -14.35
C LYS A 13 15.48 -17.95 -13.98
N LYS A 14 15.55 -18.43 -12.73
CA LYS A 14 15.99 -19.79 -12.38
C LYS A 14 15.24 -20.24 -11.13
N GLN A 15 14.37 -21.23 -11.30
CA GLN A 15 13.69 -21.92 -10.19
C GLN A 15 14.67 -22.88 -9.49
N PRO A 16 14.63 -23.02 -8.16
CA PRO A 16 15.12 -24.21 -7.49
C PRO A 16 14.04 -25.31 -7.46
N GLU A 17 14.46 -26.52 -7.83
CA GLU A 17 13.70 -27.79 -7.87
C GLU A 17 13.27 -28.30 -6.46
N PRO A 18 12.31 -29.26 -6.38
CA PRO A 18 11.20 -29.16 -5.44
C PRO A 18 11.06 -30.38 -4.52
N THR A 19 11.23 -30.22 -3.21
CA THR A 19 10.81 -31.29 -2.28
C THR A 19 10.31 -30.85 -0.91
N ALA A 20 10.46 -29.57 -0.51
CA ALA A 20 9.98 -29.08 0.79
C ALA A 20 9.01 -27.88 0.72
N ILE A 21 8.61 -27.45 -0.48
CA ILE A 21 7.85 -26.20 -0.71
C ILE A 21 6.32 -26.44 -0.79
N LYS A 22 5.88 -27.70 -0.92
CA LYS A 22 4.47 -28.00 -1.26
C LYS A 22 3.45 -27.72 -0.14
N SER A 23 3.83 -27.76 1.13
CA SER A 23 2.89 -27.60 2.26
C SER A 23 2.68 -26.16 2.71
N ILE A 24 3.60 -25.24 2.42
CA ILE A 24 3.48 -23.81 2.81
C ILE A 24 2.76 -23.01 1.71
N ASN A 25 2.86 -23.43 0.45
CA ASN A 25 2.18 -22.77 -0.66
C ASN A 25 0.66 -23.00 -0.66
N THR A 26 0.18 -24.13 -0.16
CA THR A 26 -1.25 -24.46 -0.19
C THR A 26 -2.10 -23.60 0.75
N GLU A 27 -1.52 -23.09 1.84
CA GLU A 27 -2.23 -22.25 2.81
C GLU A 27 -2.16 -20.75 2.45
N LYS A 28 -1.05 -20.31 1.84
CA LYS A 28 -0.95 -18.98 1.23
C LYS A 28 -1.85 -18.81 0.00
N GLU A 29 -1.97 -19.84 -0.84
CA GLU A 29 -2.89 -19.84 -1.99
C GLU A 29 -4.36 -19.84 -1.54
N ARG A 30 -4.71 -20.53 -0.44
CA ARG A 30 -6.07 -20.47 0.14
C ARG A 30 -6.43 -19.10 0.70
N LEU A 31 -5.52 -18.42 1.39
CA LEU A 31 -5.76 -17.06 1.90
C LEU A 31 -5.84 -16.01 0.79
N ALA A 32 -5.11 -16.21 -0.32
CA ALA A 32 -5.21 -15.36 -1.50
C ALA A 32 -6.53 -15.59 -2.24
N ASP A 33 -7.00 -16.83 -2.40
CA ASP A 33 -8.29 -17.14 -3.02
C ASP A 33 -9.50 -16.72 -2.15
N GLU A 34 -9.36 -16.71 -0.82
CA GLU A 34 -10.41 -16.22 0.09
C GLU A 34 -10.50 -14.68 0.08
N LEU A 35 -9.39 -13.97 -0.15
CA LEU A 35 -9.37 -12.52 -0.36
C LEU A 35 -9.72 -12.09 -1.80
N TYR A 36 -9.70 -13.01 -2.77
CA TYR A 36 -9.76 -12.73 -4.20
C TYR A 36 -10.69 -13.69 -4.96
N SER A 37 -11.73 -14.20 -4.32
CA SER A 37 -12.78 -14.93 -5.03
C SER A 37 -13.56 -13.94 -5.92
N PRO A 38 -13.63 -14.14 -7.26
CA PRO A 38 -14.52 -13.37 -8.10
C PRO A 38 -15.95 -13.66 -7.64
N VAL A 39 -16.63 -12.61 -7.16
CA VAL A 39 -18.01 -12.68 -6.66
C VAL A 39 -18.87 -13.35 -7.73
N LYS A 40 -19.23 -14.62 -7.50
CA LYS A 40 -20.16 -15.38 -8.32
C LYS A 40 -21.51 -14.67 -8.26
N SER A 41 -21.83 -13.95 -9.34
CA SER A 41 -23.17 -13.47 -9.73
C SER A 41 -24.09 -13.13 -8.55
N ALA A 42 -23.60 -12.33 -7.61
CA ALA A 42 -24.47 -11.70 -6.63
C ALA A 42 -25.34 -10.71 -7.41
N ASP A 43 -26.65 -10.79 -7.17
CA ASP A 43 -27.66 -9.93 -7.74
C ASP A 43 -27.18 -8.46 -7.70
N PHE A 44 -26.89 -7.90 -8.87
CA PHE A 44 -26.36 -6.53 -9.02
C PHE A 44 -27.29 -5.50 -8.37
N SER A 45 -28.56 -5.85 -8.11
CA SER A 45 -29.55 -4.98 -7.50
C SER A 45 -29.35 -4.71 -6.00
N GLU A 46 -28.71 -5.62 -5.24
CA GLU A 46 -28.42 -5.43 -3.81
C GLU A 46 -27.05 -4.79 -3.55
N LEU A 47 -26.02 -5.19 -4.31
CA LEU A 47 -24.68 -4.61 -4.20
C LEU A 47 -24.65 -3.16 -4.70
N GLY A 48 -25.38 -2.85 -5.77
CA GLY A 48 -25.55 -1.47 -6.24
C GLY A 48 -26.32 -0.56 -5.27
N ARG A 49 -26.96 -1.13 -4.24
CA ARG A 49 -27.74 -0.40 -3.24
C ARG A 49 -26.93 -0.04 -1.98
N LYS A 50 -25.79 -0.70 -1.74
CA LYS A 50 -24.91 -0.41 -0.60
C LYS A 50 -23.96 0.75 -0.95
N ASP A 51 -24.06 1.84 -0.19
CA ASP A 51 -23.17 3.00 -0.33
C ASP A 51 -21.78 2.72 0.28
N TYR A 52 -21.00 1.89 -0.40
CA TYR A 52 -19.64 1.55 0.01
C TYR A 52 -18.73 2.78 0.08
N LEU A 53 -18.97 3.79 -0.75
CA LEU A 53 -18.16 5.02 -0.74
C LEU A 53 -18.46 5.85 0.52
N GLY A 54 -19.74 6.00 0.88
CA GLY A 54 -20.16 6.64 2.13
C GLY A 54 -19.69 5.87 3.37
N MET A 55 -19.76 4.53 3.34
CA MET A 55 -19.21 3.69 4.41
C MET A 55 -17.70 3.89 4.58
N ALA A 56 -16.94 3.95 3.47
CA ALA A 56 -15.50 4.24 3.53
C ALA A 56 -15.21 5.63 4.11
N ALA A 57 -16.02 6.64 3.77
CA ALA A 57 -15.90 7.98 4.33
C ALA A 57 -16.17 8.00 5.84
N ASP A 58 -17.22 7.32 6.31
CA ASP A 58 -17.51 7.16 7.75
C ASP A 58 -16.33 6.50 8.49
N LYS A 59 -15.78 5.42 7.94
CA LYS A 59 -14.60 4.74 8.51
C LYS A 59 -13.39 5.66 8.58
N LYS A 60 -13.15 6.47 7.56
CA LYS A 60 -12.09 7.50 7.60
C LYS A 60 -12.31 8.51 8.73
N HIS A 61 -13.53 9.01 8.92
CA HIS A 61 -13.84 9.94 10.00
C HIS A 61 -13.59 9.32 11.38
N LYS A 62 -14.04 8.08 11.58
CA LYS A 62 -13.80 7.29 12.80
C LYS A 62 -12.31 7.04 13.04
N ALA A 63 -11.56 6.66 12.01
CA ALA A 63 -10.11 6.50 12.09
C ALA A 63 -9.43 7.81 12.51
N LYS A 64 -9.78 8.95 11.91
CA LYS A 64 -9.22 10.26 12.28
C LYS A 64 -9.53 10.63 13.73
N ALA A 65 -10.72 10.30 14.24
CA ALA A 65 -11.05 10.50 15.64
C ALA A 65 -10.19 9.63 16.56
N ALA A 66 -10.07 8.33 16.27
CA ALA A 66 -9.23 7.40 17.02
C ALA A 66 -7.74 7.82 17.02
N ILE A 67 -7.20 8.28 15.89
CA ILE A 67 -5.82 8.83 15.80
C ILE A 67 -5.62 10.01 16.75
N ARG A 68 -6.58 10.94 16.81
CA ARG A 68 -6.52 12.11 17.72
C ARG A 68 -6.55 11.67 19.18
N SER A 69 -7.33 10.65 19.49
CA SER A 69 -7.43 10.04 20.83
C SER A 69 -6.29 9.07 21.16
N LYS A 70 -5.34 8.86 20.23
CA LYS A 70 -4.21 7.91 20.34
C LYS A 70 -4.64 6.44 20.51
N GLU A 71 -5.86 6.09 20.08
CA GLU A 71 -6.34 4.71 20.02
C GLU A 71 -5.89 4.07 18.69
N PHE A 72 -4.59 3.76 18.58
CA PHE A 72 -3.98 3.39 17.31
C PHE A 72 -4.49 2.05 16.73
N ASP A 73 -4.74 1.05 17.56
CA ASP A 73 -5.30 -0.24 17.10
C ASP A 73 -6.71 -0.07 16.52
N VAL A 74 -7.53 0.76 17.18
CA VAL A 74 -8.88 1.10 16.73
C VAL A 74 -8.82 1.87 15.41
N ALA A 75 -7.91 2.84 15.29
CA ALA A 75 -7.67 3.56 14.05
C ALA A 75 -7.23 2.64 12.92
N TRP A 76 -6.32 1.68 13.19
CA TRP A 76 -5.87 0.68 12.23
C TRP A 76 -7.05 -0.13 11.69
N ARG A 77 -7.90 -0.66 12.57
CA ARG A 77 -9.11 -1.39 12.17
C ARG A 77 -10.00 -0.55 11.27
N TYR A 78 -10.27 0.70 11.63
CA TYR A 78 -11.10 1.57 10.78
C TYR A 78 -10.48 1.89 9.42
N LEU A 79 -9.17 2.04 9.32
CA LEU A 79 -8.49 2.24 8.04
C LEU A 79 -8.53 0.98 7.16
N HIS A 80 -8.45 -0.21 7.76
CA HIS A 80 -8.66 -1.46 7.03
C HIS A 80 -10.10 -1.63 6.56
N ASP A 81 -11.08 -1.32 7.41
CA ASP A 81 -12.49 -1.27 7.00
C ASP A 81 -12.71 -0.28 5.85
N GLN A 82 -12.03 0.88 5.87
CA GLN A 82 -12.07 1.85 4.77
C GLN A 82 -11.56 1.23 3.47
N LYS A 83 -10.40 0.54 3.50
CA LYS A 83 -9.86 -0.18 2.33
C LYS A 83 -10.84 -1.23 1.81
N SER A 84 -11.41 -2.05 2.68
CA SER A 84 -12.38 -3.08 2.28
C SER A 84 -13.60 -2.47 1.57
N ASN A 85 -14.14 -1.36 2.08
CA ASN A 85 -15.25 -0.67 1.43
C ASN A 85 -14.85 -0.07 0.07
N TYR A 86 -13.65 0.50 -0.03
CA TYR A 86 -13.12 0.99 -1.30
C TYR A 86 -12.96 -0.12 -2.35
N LEU A 87 -12.47 -1.30 -1.96
CA LEU A 87 -12.33 -2.44 -2.87
C LEU A 87 -13.70 -2.95 -3.35
N GLN A 88 -14.69 -3.01 -2.46
CA GLN A 88 -16.06 -3.38 -2.85
C GLN A 88 -16.66 -2.38 -3.83
N HIS A 89 -16.50 -1.08 -3.57
CA HIS A 89 -16.93 -0.03 -4.48
C HIS A 89 -16.24 -0.15 -5.85
N ALA A 90 -14.92 -0.30 -5.86
CA ALA A 90 -14.12 -0.41 -7.07
C ALA A 90 -14.50 -1.65 -7.90
N SER A 91 -14.81 -2.78 -7.24
CA SER A 91 -15.30 -4.01 -7.88
C SER A 91 -16.64 -3.78 -8.59
N ILE A 92 -17.62 -3.19 -7.89
CA ILE A 92 -18.95 -2.88 -8.44
C ILE A 92 -18.85 -1.92 -9.62
N MET A 93 -18.01 -0.90 -9.49
CA MET A 93 -17.81 0.13 -10.51
C MET A 93 -16.83 -0.28 -11.62
N ARG A 94 -16.27 -1.49 -11.56
CA ARG A 94 -15.31 -2.03 -12.53
C ARG A 94 -14.10 -1.13 -12.76
N PHE A 95 -13.50 -0.64 -11.68
CA PHE A 95 -12.30 0.18 -11.74
C PHE A 95 -11.13 -0.60 -12.36
N THR A 96 -10.25 0.12 -13.06
CA THR A 96 -8.97 -0.43 -13.52
C THR A 96 -8.05 -0.72 -12.34
N GLU A 97 -7.02 -1.53 -12.57
CA GLU A 97 -5.99 -1.80 -11.56
C GLU A 97 -5.34 -0.51 -11.04
N SER A 98 -5.01 0.43 -11.95
CA SER A 98 -4.45 1.74 -11.57
C SER A 98 -5.40 2.57 -10.71
N GLN A 99 -6.70 2.53 -10.97
CA GLN A 99 -7.71 3.21 -10.15
C GLN A 99 -7.87 2.56 -8.77
N ILE A 100 -7.81 1.23 -8.70
CA ILE A 100 -7.83 0.47 -7.44
C ILE A 100 -6.60 0.82 -6.60
N LEU A 101 -5.40 0.79 -7.19
CA LEU A 101 -4.16 1.15 -6.50
C LEU A 101 -4.19 2.59 -5.99
N ALA A 102 -4.66 3.54 -6.80
CA ALA A 102 -4.79 4.93 -6.39
C ALA A 102 -5.73 5.10 -5.20
N LEU A 103 -6.85 4.37 -5.19
CA LEU A 103 -7.83 4.40 -4.11
C LEU A 103 -7.26 3.76 -2.83
N ASP A 104 -6.63 2.60 -2.95
CA ASP A 104 -5.95 1.90 -1.86
C ASP A 104 -4.83 2.74 -1.24
N GLY A 105 -3.99 3.32 -2.09
CA GLY A 105 -2.88 4.20 -1.72
C GLY A 105 -3.31 5.35 -0.83
N THR A 106 -4.50 5.93 -1.03
CA THR A 106 -4.98 7.05 -0.20
C THR A 106 -5.03 6.74 1.29
N VAL A 107 -5.29 5.48 1.66
CA VAL A 107 -5.38 5.04 3.07
C VAL A 107 -3.98 4.90 3.69
N HIS A 108 -2.97 4.60 2.88
CA HIS A 108 -1.60 4.42 3.34
C HIS A 108 -0.97 5.71 3.90
N GLU A 109 -1.45 6.88 3.51
CA GLU A 109 -1.03 8.14 4.12
C GLU A 109 -1.37 8.19 5.62
N ASP A 110 -2.55 7.70 5.99
CA ASP A 110 -3.03 7.68 7.37
C ASP A 110 -2.42 6.54 8.19
N LEU A 111 -2.23 5.37 7.58
CA LEU A 111 -1.48 4.26 8.18
C LEU A 111 -0.03 4.68 8.49
N ALA A 112 0.64 5.35 7.55
CA ALA A 112 1.97 5.91 7.77
C ALA A 112 1.99 6.89 8.94
N ASN A 113 0.95 7.72 9.07
CA ASN A 113 0.87 8.69 10.15
C ASN A 113 0.71 8.01 11.52
N ILE A 114 -0.04 6.91 11.61
CA ILE A 114 -0.11 6.10 12.84
C ILE A 114 1.27 5.54 13.18
N LEU A 115 1.92 4.85 12.24
CA LEU A 115 3.26 4.27 12.45
C LEU A 115 4.30 5.32 12.86
N ARG A 116 4.22 6.53 12.28
CA ARG A 116 5.03 7.68 12.66
C ARG A 116 4.80 8.07 14.12
N LEU A 117 3.55 8.12 14.58
CA LEU A 117 3.20 8.43 15.98
C LEU A 117 3.65 7.33 16.94
N GLU A 118 3.64 6.07 16.50
CA GLU A 118 4.18 4.92 17.23
C GLU A 118 5.71 4.79 17.19
N LYS A 119 6.41 5.75 16.55
CA LYS A 119 7.88 5.75 16.35
C LYS A 119 8.41 4.60 15.48
N LYS A 120 7.55 3.91 14.73
CA LYS A 120 7.91 2.90 13.72
C LYS A 120 8.26 3.59 12.39
N HIS A 121 9.38 4.33 12.39
CA HIS A 121 9.71 5.26 11.29
C HIS A 121 9.97 4.57 9.94
N THR A 122 10.65 3.43 9.94
CA THR A 122 10.92 2.67 8.72
C THR A 122 9.64 2.13 8.11
N ASP A 123 8.76 1.52 8.91
CA ASP A 123 7.46 1.05 8.44
C ASP A 123 6.61 2.22 7.93
N ALA A 124 6.62 3.35 8.64
CA ALA A 124 5.94 4.56 8.20
C ALA A 124 6.43 5.05 6.82
N LEU A 125 7.75 4.94 6.55
CA LEU A 125 8.32 5.28 5.25
C LEU A 125 7.84 4.33 4.14
N VAL A 126 7.74 3.02 4.39
CA VAL A 126 7.18 2.04 3.42
C VAL A 126 5.81 2.50 2.92
N HIS A 127 4.93 2.87 3.85
CA HIS A 127 3.58 3.33 3.51
C HIS A 127 3.59 4.65 2.72
N ILE A 128 4.50 5.59 3.02
CA ILE A 128 4.60 6.86 2.27
C ILE A 128 5.19 6.64 0.87
N VAL A 129 6.15 5.73 0.70
CA VAL A 129 6.66 5.36 -0.62
C VAL A 129 5.53 4.78 -1.46
N TYR A 130 4.79 3.80 -0.94
CA TYR A 130 3.66 3.24 -1.65
C TYR A 130 2.58 4.29 -1.97
N TRP A 131 2.19 5.15 -1.03
CA TRP A 131 1.23 6.23 -1.27
C TRP A 131 1.67 7.20 -2.36
N ALA A 132 2.96 7.57 -2.39
CA ALA A 132 3.49 8.48 -3.41
C ALA A 132 3.50 7.85 -4.81
N MET A 133 3.69 6.53 -4.90
CA MET A 133 3.77 5.81 -6.18
C MET A 133 2.41 5.35 -6.70
N SER A 134 1.43 5.16 -5.82
CA SER A 134 0.06 4.80 -6.20
C SER A 134 -0.85 6.02 -6.40
N GLY A 135 -0.51 7.16 -5.79
CA GLY A 135 -1.37 8.33 -5.75
C GLY A 135 -1.28 9.26 -6.96
N ASN A 136 -2.39 9.98 -7.22
CA ASN A 136 -2.48 10.99 -8.27
C ASN A 136 -2.20 12.42 -7.74
N ARG A 137 -1.43 12.58 -6.64
CA ARG A 137 -1.13 13.92 -6.12
C ARG A 137 0.04 14.54 -6.87
N SER A 138 0.19 15.86 -6.72
CA SER A 138 1.31 16.55 -7.33
C SER A 138 2.64 16.06 -6.77
N LYS A 139 3.63 15.96 -7.66
CA LYS A 139 5.01 15.61 -7.32
C LYS A 139 5.56 16.42 -6.13
N LYS A 140 5.25 17.71 -6.06
CA LYS A 140 5.63 18.58 -4.93
C LYS A 140 5.11 18.06 -3.57
N VAL A 141 3.89 17.54 -3.53
CA VAL A 141 3.28 16.98 -2.31
C VAL A 141 3.93 15.65 -1.93
N HIS A 142 4.19 14.79 -2.92
CA HIS A 142 4.90 13.52 -2.72
C HIS A 142 6.31 13.75 -2.19
N THR A 143 7.14 14.54 -2.90
CA THR A 143 8.53 14.85 -2.51
C THR A 143 8.59 15.40 -1.09
N LYS A 144 7.71 16.35 -0.73
CA LYS A 144 7.69 16.94 0.62
C LYS A 144 7.47 15.87 1.71
N LYS A 145 6.55 14.93 1.51
CA LYS A 145 6.29 13.87 2.50
C LYS A 145 7.37 12.81 2.51
N LEU A 146 7.86 12.38 1.35
CA LEU A 146 8.98 11.45 1.23
C LEU A 146 10.18 11.97 2.01
N THR A 147 10.58 13.22 1.81
CA THR A 147 11.64 13.89 2.58
C THR A 147 11.36 13.88 4.08
N ALA A 148 10.15 14.26 4.50
CA ALA A 148 9.81 14.36 5.91
C ALA A 148 9.84 13.00 6.64
N TYR A 149 9.44 11.91 5.97
CA TYR A 149 9.46 10.56 6.56
C TYR A 149 10.84 9.92 6.48
N PHE A 150 11.56 10.11 5.38
CA PHE A 150 12.94 9.65 5.22
C PHE A 150 13.85 10.21 6.32
N ASN A 151 13.80 11.52 6.57
CA ASN A 151 14.63 12.18 7.59
C ASN A 151 14.38 11.65 9.01
N ARG A 152 13.22 11.03 9.28
CA ARG A 152 12.90 10.41 10.58
C ARG A 152 13.55 9.04 10.76
N CYS A 153 13.88 8.35 9.67
CA CYS A 153 14.46 7.02 9.70
C CYS A 153 15.95 7.03 10.11
N LYS A 154 16.63 8.17 9.97
CA LYS A 154 18.05 8.36 10.33
C LYS A 154 18.98 7.32 9.69
N PHE A 155 18.71 6.93 8.44
CA PHE A 155 19.58 6.04 7.70
C PHE A 155 20.99 6.63 7.56
N LYS A 156 22.02 5.78 7.72
CA LYS A 156 23.43 6.20 7.67
C LYS A 156 24.05 6.02 6.28
N GLN A 157 23.58 5.03 5.53
CA GLN A 157 24.21 4.58 4.29
C GLN A 157 23.48 5.05 3.03
N THR A 158 22.23 5.47 3.17
CA THR A 158 21.38 5.86 2.05
C THR A 158 21.10 7.35 2.09
N SER A 159 21.07 7.99 0.91
CA SER A 159 20.75 9.41 0.76
C SER A 159 19.28 9.62 0.40
N LEU A 160 18.73 10.77 0.80
CA LEU A 160 17.41 11.23 0.36
C LEU A 160 17.34 11.30 -1.18
N SER A 161 18.43 11.70 -1.83
CA SER A 161 18.51 11.80 -3.29
C SER A 161 18.22 10.46 -3.98
N SER A 162 18.71 9.35 -3.43
CA SER A 162 18.46 8.01 -3.97
C SER A 162 16.97 7.62 -3.90
N LEU A 163 16.28 7.98 -2.81
CA LEU A 163 14.83 7.78 -2.68
C LEU A 163 14.06 8.63 -3.70
N LEU A 164 14.45 9.89 -3.87
CA LEU A 164 13.77 10.78 -4.80
C LEU A 164 14.02 10.35 -6.25
N GLU A 165 15.23 9.92 -6.61
CA GLU A 165 15.53 9.38 -7.94
C GLU A 165 14.69 8.15 -8.27
N PHE A 166 14.57 7.20 -7.32
CA PHE A 166 13.69 6.05 -7.48
C PHE A 166 12.23 6.48 -7.71
N TYR A 167 11.73 7.41 -6.90
CA TYR A 167 10.38 7.94 -7.06
C TYR A 167 10.18 8.59 -8.44
N GLU A 168 11.13 9.40 -8.92
CA GLU A 168 11.05 10.03 -10.24
C GLU A 168 10.99 9.02 -11.40
N LEU A 169 11.78 7.95 -11.30
CA LEU A 169 11.84 6.92 -12.33
C LEU A 169 10.58 6.04 -12.35
N SER A 170 9.92 5.88 -11.20
CA SER A 170 8.81 4.94 -11.03
C SER A 170 7.44 5.61 -10.84
N ILE A 171 7.34 6.94 -10.89
CA ILE A 171 6.07 7.67 -10.70
C ILE A 171 4.99 7.30 -11.72
N ASN A 172 5.39 6.81 -12.89
CA ASN A 172 4.48 6.39 -13.95
C ASN A 172 4.20 4.87 -13.94
N ASP A 173 4.87 4.13 -13.07
CA ASP A 173 4.74 2.68 -12.96
C ASP A 173 3.79 2.32 -11.81
N SER A 174 2.93 1.34 -12.03
CA SER A 174 2.12 0.78 -10.94
C SER A 174 3.02 -0.03 -10.01
N VAL A 175 3.16 0.43 -8.76
CA VAL A 175 4.01 -0.21 -7.76
C VAL A 175 3.17 -0.80 -6.65
N THR A 176 3.36 -2.09 -6.39
CA THR A 176 2.73 -2.83 -5.30
C THR A 176 3.32 -2.43 -3.95
N PHE A 177 2.56 -2.66 -2.88
CA PHE A 177 3.04 -2.40 -1.53
C PHE A 177 4.31 -3.21 -1.19
N GLU A 178 4.42 -4.45 -1.67
CA GLU A 178 5.60 -5.29 -1.45
C GLU A 178 6.86 -4.80 -2.18
N GLN A 179 6.70 -4.21 -3.36
CA GLN A 179 7.82 -3.55 -4.05
C GLN A 179 8.29 -2.31 -3.28
N ALA A 180 7.36 -1.47 -2.79
CA ALA A 180 7.70 -0.33 -1.95
C ALA A 180 8.41 -0.75 -0.66
N LYS A 181 7.94 -1.84 -0.03
CA LYS A 181 8.56 -2.42 1.16
C LYS A 181 9.97 -2.94 0.88
N SER A 182 10.12 -3.73 -0.18
CA SER A 182 11.42 -4.28 -0.59
C SER A 182 12.43 -3.15 -0.84
N TYR A 183 12.02 -2.11 -1.57
CA TYR A 183 12.85 -0.94 -1.81
C TYR A 183 13.32 -0.27 -0.52
N VAL A 184 12.41 0.01 0.43
CA VAL A 184 12.79 0.67 1.70
C VAL A 184 13.69 -0.21 2.56
N LEU A 185 13.50 -1.53 2.56
CA LEU A 185 14.36 -2.47 3.29
C LEU A 185 15.78 -2.52 2.72
N GLU A 186 15.96 -2.25 1.42
CA GLU A 186 17.29 -2.12 0.81
C GLU A 186 18.02 -0.81 1.17
N LEU A 187 17.32 0.16 1.78
CA LEU A 187 17.93 1.43 2.22
C LEU A 187 18.60 1.33 3.61
N TYR A 188 18.32 0.25 4.33
CA TYR A 188 18.87 -0.04 5.67
C TYR A 188 20.24 -0.72 5.58
#